data_AF-A0A1J5TZ61-F1
#
_entry.id   AF-A0A1J5TZ61-F1
#
_cell.length_a   1.000
_cell.length_b   1.000
_cell.length_c   1.000
_cell.angle_alpha   90.00
_cell.angle_beta   90.00
_cell.angle_gamma   90.00
#
_symmetry.space_group_name_H-M   'P 1'
#
loop_
_entity.id
_entity.type
_entity.pdbx_description
1 polymer ?
#
loop_
_entity_poly.entity_id
_entity_poly.type
_entity_poly.pdbx_seq_one_letter_code
_entity_poly.pdbx_strand_id
1 'polypeptide(L)'
;MGNIDGLKWALYYAEKKKKRQEQQRRTRNYIETQIEWQLPESMLPVRCKKFKQKKYSIFNVPPLWYINGSDKPQSFVYVLKDIDNNEVRYVGLTEDPPRRKMEHQRDNKLNGNFKMVIVAVGDADTEREWIARCIKDGCKLINVVSIKPN
;
A
#
# COMPACT_ATOMS: atom_id res chain seq x y z
N MET A 1 -41.55 -1.82 29.79
CA MET A 1 -40.25 -2.43 30.13
C MET A 1 -39.58 -2.84 28.83
N GLY A 2 -38.50 -2.16 28.44
CA GLY A 2 -37.80 -2.41 27.17
C GLY A 2 -37.13 -3.78 27.18
N ASN A 3 -37.16 -4.47 26.04
CA ASN A 3 -36.64 -5.83 25.87
C ASN A 3 -35.10 -5.82 25.94
N ILE A 4 -34.57 -5.96 27.17
CA ILE A 4 -33.13 -5.90 27.51
C ILE A 4 -32.33 -6.94 26.72
N ASP A 5 -32.93 -8.08 26.38
CA ASP A 5 -32.28 -9.13 25.60
C ASP A 5 -32.11 -8.74 24.12
N GLY A 6 -33.11 -8.08 23.52
CA GLY A 6 -33.02 -7.56 22.16
C GLY A 6 -31.90 -6.51 22.00
N LEU A 7 -31.74 -5.63 22.99
CA LEU A 7 -30.67 -4.62 23.00
C LEU A 7 -29.28 -5.26 23.16
N LYS A 8 -29.13 -6.24 24.06
CA LYS A 8 -27.88 -6.99 24.23
C LYS A 8 -27.48 -7.73 22.96
N TRP A 9 -28.43 -8.37 22.28
CA TRP A 9 -28.20 -9.01 20.99
C TRP A 9 -27.79 -8.00 19.91
N ALA A 10 -28.47 -6.85 19.80
CA ALA A 10 -28.12 -5.81 18.83
C ALA A 10 -26.70 -5.28 19.04
N LEU A 11 -26.30 -5.02 20.29
CA LEU A 11 -24.93 -4.60 20.64
C LEU A 11 -23.90 -5.68 20.30
N TYR A 12 -24.17 -6.95 20.63
CA TYR A 12 -23.31 -8.08 20.29
C TYR A 12 -23.09 -8.22 18.77
N TYR A 13 -24.16 -8.14 17.97
CA TYR A 13 -24.05 -8.21 16.51
C TYR A 13 -23.32 -7.00 15.92
N ALA A 14 -23.52 -5.80 16.48
CA ALA A 14 -22.79 -4.60 16.06
C ALA A 14 -21.28 -4.76 16.34
N GLU A 15 -20.89 -5.26 17.50
CA GLU A 15 -19.49 -5.50 17.86
C GLU A 15 -18.85 -6.60 16.99
N LYS A 16 -19.58 -7.70 16.75
CA LYS A 16 -19.14 -8.79 15.85
C LYS A 16 -18.97 -8.30 14.41
N LYS A 17 -19.88 -7.44 13.93
CA LYS A 17 -19.77 -6.78 12.62
C LYS A 17 -18.55 -5.87 12.56
N LYS A 18 -18.29 -5.07 13.60
CA LYS A 18 -17.11 -4.20 13.71
C LYS A 18 -15.81 -5.01 13.67
N LYS A 19 -15.70 -6.08 14.46
CA LYS A 19 -14.54 -7.00 14.46
C LYS A 19 -14.30 -7.62 13.09
N ARG A 20 -15.37 -8.07 12.40
CA ARG A 20 -15.27 -8.63 11.05
C ARG A 20 -14.80 -7.60 10.02
N GLN A 21 -15.33 -6.38 10.07
CA GLN A 21 -14.90 -5.28 9.19
C GLN A 21 -13.43 -4.92 9.43
N GLU A 22 -13.00 -4.86 10.69
CA GLU A 22 -11.61 -4.61 11.03
C GLU A 22 -10.68 -5.73 10.55
N GLN A 23 -11.09 -6.99 10.71
CA GLN A 23 -10.35 -8.13 10.20
C GLN A 23 -10.23 -8.08 8.67
N GLN A 24 -11.30 -7.71 7.95
CA GLN A 24 -11.28 -7.51 6.50
C GLN A 24 -10.32 -6.38 6.09
N ARG A 25 -10.31 -5.26 6.82
CA ARG A 25 -9.41 -4.12 6.55
C ARG A 25 -7.93 -4.47 6.63
N ARG A 26 -7.59 -5.47 7.46
CA ARG A 26 -6.21 -5.98 7.60
C ARG A 26 -5.83 -7.00 6.53
N THR A 27 -6.76 -7.42 5.68
CA THR A 27 -6.46 -8.39 4.63
C THR A 27 -5.70 -7.74 3.47
N ARG A 28 -4.76 -8.49 2.90
CA ARG A 28 -4.03 -8.09 1.70
C ARG A 28 -4.95 -7.66 0.55
N ASN A 29 -6.03 -8.41 0.32
CA ASN A 29 -6.98 -8.10 -0.75
C ASN A 29 -7.64 -6.73 -0.55
N TYR A 30 -8.02 -6.40 0.68
CA TYR A 30 -8.56 -5.06 0.98
C TYR A 30 -7.50 -3.97 0.77
N ILE A 31 -6.27 -4.21 1.20
CA ILE A 31 -5.19 -3.24 1.03
C ILE A 31 -4.89 -2.98 -0.46
N GLU A 32 -4.94 -4.02 -1.28
CA GLU A 32 -4.75 -3.94 -2.73
C GLU A 32 -5.77 -3.00 -3.39
N THR A 33 -7.04 -3.03 -2.98
CA THR A 33 -8.07 -2.10 -3.51
C THR A 33 -7.88 -0.65 -3.05
N GLN A 34 -7.03 -0.40 -2.06
CA GLN A 34 -6.76 0.93 -1.52
C GLN A 34 -5.50 1.57 -2.15
N ILE A 35 -4.80 0.86 -3.04
CA ILE A 35 -3.65 1.39 -3.76
C ILE A 35 -4.14 2.10 -5.01
N GLU A 36 -3.67 3.32 -5.22
CA GLU A 36 -3.95 4.04 -6.46
C GLU A 36 -2.84 3.82 -7.48
N TRP A 37 -3.25 3.62 -8.72
CA TRP A 37 -2.36 3.43 -9.85
C TRP A 37 -2.44 4.67 -10.74
N GLN A 38 -1.43 5.55 -10.64
CA GLN A 38 -1.28 6.73 -11.50
C GLN A 38 -0.18 6.45 -12.55
N LEU A 39 -0.35 5.33 -13.26
CA LEU A 39 0.51 4.96 -14.37
C LEU A 39 -0.11 5.40 -15.71
N PRO A 40 0.69 5.60 -16.77
CA PRO A 40 0.17 5.81 -18.12
C PRO A 40 -0.77 4.68 -18.54
N GLU A 41 -1.80 5.00 -19.34
CA GLU A 41 -2.80 4.03 -19.79
C GLU A 41 -2.18 2.83 -20.51
N SER A 42 -1.07 3.03 -21.24
CA SER A 42 -0.33 1.98 -21.93
C SER A 42 0.23 0.91 -20.99
N MET A 43 0.46 1.23 -19.71
CA MET A 43 0.97 0.32 -18.69
C MET A 43 -0.16 -0.36 -17.89
N LEU A 44 -1.40 0.07 -18.06
CA LEU A 44 -2.57 -0.51 -17.40
C LEU A 44 -3.25 -1.55 -18.31
N PRO A 45 -3.84 -2.61 -17.75
CA PRO A 45 -3.99 -2.90 -16.32
C PRO A 45 -2.73 -3.51 -15.69
N VAL A 46 -2.55 -3.28 -14.40
CA VAL A 46 -1.56 -4.01 -13.58
C VAL A 46 -2.17 -5.30 -13.06
N ARG A 47 -1.45 -6.41 -13.16
CA ARG A 47 -1.90 -7.74 -12.77
C ARG A 47 -0.95 -8.39 -11.78
N CYS A 48 -1.51 -9.03 -10.75
CA CYS A 48 -0.78 -9.82 -9.78
C CYS A 48 -0.94 -11.31 -10.09
N LYS A 49 0.18 -12.02 -10.31
CA LYS A 49 0.20 -13.47 -10.49
C LYS A 49 0.61 -14.14 -9.19
N LYS A 50 -0.36 -14.82 -8.56
CA LYS A 50 -0.15 -15.63 -7.36
C LYS A 50 0.24 -17.05 -7.78
N PHE A 51 1.41 -17.52 -7.38
CA PHE A 51 1.79 -18.91 -7.61
C PHE A 51 1.09 -19.79 -6.58
N LYS A 52 0.35 -20.81 -7.03
CA LYS A 52 -0.25 -21.79 -6.13
C LYS A 52 0.86 -22.53 -5.41
N GLN A 53 0.81 -22.56 -4.09
CA GLN A 53 1.68 -23.41 -3.28
C GLN A 53 1.53 -24.86 -3.78
N LYS A 54 2.63 -25.47 -4.23
CA LYS A 54 2.69 -26.93 -4.28
C LYS A 54 2.79 -27.40 -2.83
N LYS A 55 1.97 -28.38 -2.44
CA LYS A 55 1.75 -28.91 -1.08
C LYS A 55 3.03 -29.29 -0.30
N TYR A 56 4.20 -29.28 -0.92
CA TYR A 56 5.50 -29.69 -0.37
C TYR A 56 6.66 -28.72 -0.64
N SER A 57 6.44 -27.53 -1.20
CA SER A 57 7.52 -26.56 -1.44
C SER A 57 7.70 -25.61 -0.26
N ILE A 58 8.86 -25.67 0.39
CA ILE A 58 9.31 -24.81 1.50
C ILE A 58 9.44 -23.33 1.05
N PHE A 59 9.45 -23.07 -0.26
CA PHE A 59 9.57 -21.73 -0.82
C PHE A 59 8.22 -21.05 -0.97
N ASN A 60 7.92 -20.11 -0.05
CA ASN A 60 6.90 -19.10 -0.25
C ASN A 60 7.36 -18.12 -1.34
N VAL A 61 7.04 -18.41 -2.61
CA VAL A 61 7.32 -17.48 -3.71
C VAL A 61 6.39 -16.26 -3.53
N PRO A 62 6.92 -15.04 -3.38
CA PRO A 62 6.10 -13.85 -3.24
C PRO A 62 5.29 -13.62 -4.52
N PRO A 63 4.11 -12.97 -4.43
CA PRO A 63 3.33 -12.62 -5.61
C PRO A 63 4.16 -11.73 -6.54
N LEU A 64 4.13 -12.02 -7.85
CA LEU A 64 4.80 -11.21 -8.86
C LEU A 64 3.79 -10.32 -9.57
N TRP A 65 4.24 -9.12 -9.93
CA TRP A 65 3.41 -8.07 -10.49
C TRP A 65 3.86 -7.71 -11.90
N TYR A 66 2.89 -7.49 -12.78
CA TYR A 66 3.09 -7.30 -14.20
C TYR A 66 2.24 -6.14 -14.69
N ILE A 67 2.77 -5.36 -15.61
CA ILE A 67 2.03 -4.33 -16.34
C ILE A 67 1.53 -4.87 -17.68
N ASN A 68 0.66 -4.12 -18.33
CA ASN A 68 0.13 -4.50 -19.63
C ASN A 68 1.25 -4.74 -20.65
N GLY A 69 1.13 -5.82 -21.43
CA GLY A 69 2.11 -6.20 -22.45
C GLY A 69 3.47 -6.68 -21.94
N SER A 70 3.69 -6.79 -20.63
CA SER A 70 4.98 -7.25 -20.07
C SER A 70 4.90 -8.66 -19.48
N ASP A 71 5.81 -9.52 -19.91
CA ASP A 71 6.02 -10.86 -19.35
C ASP A 71 7.06 -10.88 -18.22
N LYS A 72 7.67 -9.73 -17.93
CA LYS A 72 8.67 -9.58 -16.87
C LYS A 72 8.02 -9.02 -15.61
N PRO A 73 8.34 -9.57 -14.41
CA PRO A 73 7.97 -8.95 -13.15
C PRO A 73 8.48 -7.51 -13.08
N GLN A 74 7.68 -6.63 -12.50
CA GLN A 74 7.94 -5.20 -12.42
C GLN A 74 8.14 -4.75 -10.98
N SER A 75 9.04 -3.79 -10.82
CA SER A 75 9.18 -2.98 -9.62
C SER A 75 8.49 -1.64 -9.82
N PHE A 76 7.92 -1.10 -8.75
CA PHE A 76 7.09 0.09 -8.79
C PHE A 76 7.63 1.14 -7.84
N VAL A 77 7.74 2.36 -8.35
CA VAL A 77 7.97 3.55 -7.54
C VAL A 77 6.61 4.03 -7.03
N TYR A 78 6.53 4.23 -5.73
CA TYR A 78 5.34 4.73 -5.05
C TYR A 78 5.64 5.96 -4.24
N VAL A 79 4.60 6.74 -4.00
CA VAL A 79 4.60 7.83 -3.04
C VAL A 79 3.60 7.57 -1.94
N LEU A 80 3.92 7.98 -0.71
CA LEU A 80 2.94 8.08 0.37
C LEU A 80 2.52 9.54 0.52
N LYS A 81 1.22 9.75 0.35
CA LYS A 81 0.57 11.03 0.55
C LYS A 81 -0.15 11.03 1.88
N ASP A 82 0.03 12.08 2.66
CA ASP A 82 -0.82 12.35 3.82
C ASP A 82 -2.26 12.60 3.32
N ILE A 83 -3.26 12.01 3.99
CA ILE A 83 -4.65 12.12 3.55
C ILE A 83 -5.23 13.51 3.85
N ASP A 84 -4.76 14.19 4.90
CA ASP A 84 -5.37 15.43 5.38
C ASP A 84 -4.97 16.63 4.50
N ASN A 85 -3.73 16.65 4.01
CA ASN A 85 -3.22 17.75 3.20
C ASN A 85 -2.76 17.35 1.79
N ASN A 86 -2.89 16.07 1.42
CA ASN A 86 -2.47 15.50 0.14
C ASN A 86 -0.98 15.71 -0.21
N GLU A 87 -0.15 16.02 0.79
CA GLU A 87 1.28 16.28 0.62
C GLU A 87 2.04 14.95 0.47
N VAL A 88 2.97 14.89 -0.49
CA VAL A 88 3.88 13.74 -0.62
C VAL A 88 4.94 13.82 0.48
N ARG A 89 4.96 12.83 1.36
CA ARG A 89 5.88 12.77 2.50
C ARG A 89 6.95 11.69 2.37
N TYR A 90 6.77 10.76 1.44
CA TYR A 90 7.69 9.64 1.25
C TYR A 90 7.64 9.16 -0.19
N VAL A 91 8.80 8.77 -0.73
CA VAL A 91 8.95 8.08 -2.01
C VAL A 91 9.67 6.76 -1.73
N GLY A 92 9.25 5.68 -2.37
CA GLY A 92 9.85 4.37 -2.19
C GLY A 92 9.76 3.47 -3.41
N LEU A 93 10.57 2.41 -3.41
CA LEU A 93 10.51 1.32 -4.37
C LEU A 93 9.90 0.03 -3.77
N THR A 94 9.10 -0.69 -4.55
CA THR A 94 8.55 -1.99 -4.14
C THR A 94 8.23 -2.92 -5.30
N GLU A 95 8.47 -4.21 -5.10
CA GLU A 95 8.00 -5.31 -5.97
C GLU A 95 6.61 -5.83 -5.56
N ASP A 96 6.14 -5.47 -4.36
CA ASP A 96 4.88 -5.94 -3.80
C ASP A 96 4.14 -4.80 -3.08
N PRO A 97 3.37 -3.99 -3.83
CA PRO A 97 2.72 -2.80 -3.28
C PRO A 97 1.78 -3.09 -2.10
N PRO A 98 0.89 -4.11 -2.13
CA PRO A 98 0.04 -4.41 -0.96
C PRO A 98 0.83 -4.79 0.28
N ARG A 99 1.89 -5.61 0.15
CA ARG A 99 2.74 -5.96 1.30
C ARG A 99 3.39 -4.72 1.87
N ARG A 100 4.00 -3.88 1.02
CA ARG A 100 4.71 -2.68 1.47
C ARG A 100 3.78 -1.65 2.11
N LYS A 101 2.54 -1.52 1.61
CA LYS A 101 1.51 -0.69 2.26
C LYS A 101 1.17 -1.19 3.66
N MET A 102 0.99 -2.49 3.83
CA MET A 102 0.74 -3.09 5.14
C MET A 102 1.89 -2.86 6.11
N GLU A 103 3.14 -2.96 5.63
CA GLU A 103 4.34 -2.67 6.43
C GLU A 103 4.33 -1.21 6.92
N HIS A 104 4.10 -0.25 6.02
CA HIS A 104 4.02 1.16 6.41
C HIS A 104 2.88 1.47 7.39
N GLN A 105 1.74 0.78 7.27
CA GLN A 105 0.63 0.92 8.21
C GLN A 105 0.97 0.34 9.59
N ARG A 106 1.60 -0.84 9.62
CA ARG A 106 2.02 -1.48 10.87
C ARG A 106 3.08 -0.65 11.59
N ASP A 107 4.02 -0.10 10.85
CA ASP A 107 5.16 0.65 11.38
C ASP A 107 4.82 2.13 11.60
N ASN A 108 3.55 2.53 11.37
CA ASN A 108 3.04 3.90 11.48
C ASN A 108 3.96 4.93 10.77
N LYS A 109 4.38 4.64 9.54
CA LYS A 109 5.51 5.33 8.89
C LYS A 109 5.38 6.85 8.80
N LEU A 110 4.16 7.35 8.56
CA LEU A 110 3.88 8.79 8.48
C LEU A 110 3.31 9.38 9.78
N ASN A 111 3.25 8.62 10.88
CA ASN A 111 2.55 9.00 12.12
C ASN A 111 1.08 9.42 11.88
N GLY A 112 0.42 8.83 10.90
CA GLY A 112 -0.91 9.25 10.47
C GLY A 112 -1.49 8.40 9.34
N ASN A 113 -2.70 8.74 8.93
CA ASN A 113 -3.38 8.10 7.82
C ASN A 113 -2.73 8.53 6.50
N PHE A 114 -2.47 7.56 5.63
CA PHE A 114 -1.80 7.84 4.37
C PHE A 114 -2.38 7.05 3.21
N LYS A 115 -2.11 7.56 2.03
CA LYS A 115 -2.49 6.99 0.75
C LYS A 115 -1.23 6.61 -0.02
N MET A 116 -1.19 5.36 -0.48
CA MET A 116 -0.12 4.88 -1.34
C MET A 116 -0.55 5.03 -2.79
N VAL A 117 0.27 5.72 -3.58
CA VAL A 117 0.04 5.94 -5.00
C VAL A 117 1.26 5.42 -5.76
N ILE A 118 1.04 4.49 -6.69
CA ILE A 118 2.05 4.02 -7.62
C ILE A 118 2.15 5.02 -8.76
N VAL A 119 3.35 5.57 -8.99
CA VAL A 119 3.59 6.69 -9.89
C VAL A 119 4.51 6.36 -11.05
N ALA A 120 5.31 5.30 -10.94
CA ALA A 120 6.13 4.80 -12.03
C ALA A 120 6.43 3.30 -11.89
N VAL A 121 6.87 2.72 -13.01
CA VAL A 121 7.48 1.40 -13.09
C VAL A 121 8.97 1.62 -13.31
N GLY A 122 9.82 0.94 -12.55
CA GLY A 122 11.25 1.13 -12.64
C GLY A 122 12.01 0.62 -11.44
N ASP A 123 13.25 1.07 -11.30
CA ASP A 123 14.20 0.61 -10.30
C ASP A 123 14.64 1.76 -9.37
N ALA A 124 15.79 1.59 -8.72
CA ALA A 124 16.35 2.57 -7.81
C ALA A 124 16.69 3.92 -8.48
N ASP A 125 17.03 3.92 -9.76
CA ASP A 125 17.31 5.18 -10.46
C ASP A 125 16.02 5.93 -10.76
N THR A 126 14.96 5.21 -11.12
CA THR A 126 13.60 5.79 -11.24
C THR A 126 13.11 6.35 -9.90
N GLU A 127 13.38 5.66 -8.78
CA GLU A 127 13.07 6.13 -7.44
C GLU A 127 13.80 7.45 -7.12
N ARG A 128 15.10 7.53 -7.43
CA ARG A 128 15.91 8.75 -7.22
C ARG A 128 15.41 9.93 -8.04
N GLU A 129 15.02 9.70 -9.29
CA GLU A 129 14.41 10.74 -10.13
C GLU A 129 13.11 11.28 -9.51
N TRP A 130 12.26 10.39 -8.99
CA TRP A 130 11.04 10.79 -8.29
C TRP A 130 11.32 11.55 -7.00
N ILE A 131 12.32 11.13 -6.22
CA ILE A 131 12.77 11.87 -5.04
C ILE A 131 13.20 13.29 -5.44
N ALA A 132 14.06 13.42 -6.45
CA ALA A 132 14.55 14.71 -6.92
C ALA A 132 13.41 15.61 -7.44
N ARG A 133 12.45 15.03 -8.18
CA ARG A 133 11.25 15.73 -8.63
C ARG A 133 10.42 16.25 -7.46
N CYS A 134 10.10 15.40 -6.49
CA CYS A 134 9.34 15.81 -5.31
C CYS A 134 10.03 16.92 -4.52
N ILE A 135 11.36 16.87 -4.36
CA ILE A 135 12.14 17.93 -3.70
C ILE A 135 12.05 19.24 -4.49
N LYS A 136 12.20 19.18 -5.81
CA LYS A 136 12.07 20.35 -6.70
C LYS A 136 10.67 20.97 -6.62
N ASP A 137 9.65 20.14 -6.46
CA ASP A 137 8.25 20.56 -6.28
C ASP A 137 7.96 21.06 -4.84
N GLY A 138 8.97 21.09 -3.95
CA GLY A 138 8.86 21.61 -2.58
C GLY A 138 8.36 20.62 -1.53
N CYS A 139 8.28 19.32 -1.85
CA CYS A 139 7.83 18.29 -0.93
C CYS A 139 8.84 18.02 0.20
N LYS A 140 8.37 17.87 1.44
CA LYS A 140 9.22 17.53 2.59
C LYS A 140 9.24 16.01 2.82
N LEU A 141 10.18 15.34 2.16
CA LEU A 141 10.30 13.89 2.20
C LEU A 141 11.01 13.39 3.48
N ILE A 142 10.33 12.57 4.29
CA ILE A 142 10.88 12.08 5.57
C ILE A 142 12.10 11.17 5.42
N ASN A 143 12.24 10.48 4.28
CA ASN A 143 13.37 9.60 4.00
C ASN A 143 14.62 10.36 3.53
N VAL A 144 14.49 11.65 3.19
CA VAL A 144 15.62 12.49 2.74
C VAL A 144 16.00 13.51 3.80
N VAL A 145 15.01 14.09 4.50
CA VAL A 145 15.22 15.12 5.53
C VAL A 145 15.90 14.55 6.79
N SER A 146 15.98 13.23 6.93
CA SER A 146 16.63 12.58 8.09
C SER A 146 18.17 12.64 8.07
N ILE A 147 18.80 13.29 7.08
CA ILE A 147 20.22 13.66 7.14
C ILE A 147 20.33 14.93 7.99
N LYS A 148 20.43 14.78 9.32
CA LYS A 148 20.92 15.88 10.15
C LYS A 148 22.34 16.23 9.67
N PRO A 149 22.68 17.51 9.46
CA PRO A 149 24.08 17.90 9.47
C PRO A 149 24.61 17.60 10.89
N ASN A 150 25.76 16.94 10.96
CA ASN A 150 26.53 16.79 12.21
C ASN A 150 26.86 18.16 12.80
#